data_AF-A0A0D7EET8-F1
#
_entry.id   AF-A0A0D7EET8-F1
#
_cell.length_a   1.000
_cell.length_b   1.000
_cell.length_c   1.000
_cell.angle_alpha   90.00
_cell.angle_beta   90.00
_cell.angle_gamma   90.00
#
_symmetry.space_group_name_H-M   'P 1'
#
loop_
_entity.id
_entity.type
_entity.pdbx_description
1 polymer ?
#
loop_
_entity_poly.entity_id
_entity_poly.type
_entity_poly.pdbx_seq_one_letter_code
_entity_poly.pdbx_strand_id
1 'polypeptide(L)'
;MSTAATVEISGLDASETIVLEYSYPEEAFPVPDLVIGTRQFPLSGGHNSLLISSSDLIKEEQTISLELSIDRLPLFHEDHRALGLKVHKFYVERDPVIVNFKRTQNAINTRPEFCDNNPIVYMIGVTDRCNLRCVICLKHHDQDGDNNKDLIDLPDDSLMKLLPLAYTAQMVLLLGYGEPLLNKRLPEIIDDISAKASNSIDLITNGLLLSPQWIDKILSRNVRVLSVSMDAATPAGYERMRGGAYEKVIRNVQALVAARAKCKNASLEIRMNMAVTRANISEVPLLVELAADLGVDTVEFRHLHENPIHAWKVEKPDFIFDYNDALIENDPEECRLALNDAIRRAKRRNIRYILDAPFVGLVDPDFVIAEDVDVGEYKDCPHPWRWLMVTAAGDAYTCCWAPPLAKLSDYASAGELWNGEEYQRLRRNIKAGVVDQICAGVTCPFQSALPENTDRRAEKLAPSI
;
A
#
# COMPACT_ATOMS: atom_id res chain seq x y z
N MET A 1 33.26 -18.45 -32.45
CA MET A 1 33.72 -18.14 -31.08
C MET A 1 32.47 -17.83 -30.28
N SER A 2 31.99 -18.77 -29.46
CA SER A 2 30.85 -18.51 -28.59
C SER A 2 31.28 -17.47 -27.56
N THR A 3 30.66 -16.30 -27.58
CA THR A 3 30.77 -15.36 -26.47
C THR A 3 29.86 -15.87 -25.35
N ALA A 4 30.33 -16.87 -24.61
CA ALA A 4 29.83 -17.13 -23.27
C ALA A 4 30.37 -16.01 -22.38
N ALA A 5 29.50 -15.17 -21.84
CA ALA A 5 29.89 -14.24 -20.78
C ALA A 5 29.91 -15.02 -19.47
N THR A 6 31.05 -15.61 -19.13
CA THR A 6 31.23 -16.27 -17.83
C THR A 6 31.39 -15.19 -16.78
N VAL A 7 30.37 -15.01 -15.93
CA VAL A 7 30.50 -14.23 -14.69
C VAL A 7 30.70 -15.21 -13.56
N GLU A 8 31.90 -15.25 -12.99
CA GLU A 8 32.19 -16.08 -11.82
C GLU A 8 31.75 -15.33 -10.56
N ILE A 9 30.81 -15.92 -9.82
CA ILE A 9 30.48 -15.49 -8.46
C ILE A 9 30.92 -16.62 -7.52
N SER A 10 31.90 -16.32 -6.66
CA SER A 10 32.41 -17.24 -5.63
C SER A 10 31.93 -16.83 -4.24
N GLY A 11 31.72 -17.81 -3.36
CA GLY A 11 31.41 -17.56 -1.94
C GLY A 11 29.95 -17.23 -1.66
N LEU A 12 29.04 -17.76 -2.49
CA LEU A 12 27.60 -17.61 -2.29
C LEU A 12 27.10 -18.45 -1.11
N ASP A 13 26.26 -17.86 -0.26
CA ASP A 13 25.46 -18.60 0.72
C ASP A 13 24.19 -19.13 0.04
N ALA A 14 23.70 -20.31 0.45
CA ALA A 14 22.47 -20.93 -0.08
C ALA A 14 21.19 -20.10 0.09
N SER A 15 21.24 -19.04 0.90
CA SER A 15 20.15 -18.08 1.13
C SER A 15 20.18 -16.84 0.23
N GLU A 16 21.23 -16.65 -0.57
CA GLU A 16 21.39 -15.45 -1.40
C GLU A 16 20.55 -15.48 -2.69
N THR A 17 20.12 -14.30 -3.13
CA THR A 17 19.40 -14.12 -4.39
C THR A 17 20.30 -13.46 -5.43
N ILE A 18 20.46 -14.11 -6.57
CA ILE A 18 21.17 -13.59 -7.72
C ILE A 18 20.16 -12.89 -8.63
N VAL A 19 20.48 -11.68 -9.08
CA VAL A 19 19.62 -10.86 -9.94
C VAL A 19 20.29 -10.66 -11.29
N LEU A 20 19.56 -10.98 -12.36
CA LEU A 20 19.89 -10.67 -13.74
C LEU A 20 18.92 -9.63 -14.29
N GLU A 21 19.41 -8.42 -14.55
CA GLU A 21 18.65 -7.37 -15.25
C GLU A 21 18.90 -7.48 -16.76
N TYR A 22 17.84 -7.63 -17.55
CA TYR A 22 17.94 -7.82 -19.00
C TYR A 22 16.83 -7.12 -19.77
N SER A 23 17.03 -6.94 -21.07
CA SER A 23 15.99 -6.56 -22.03
C SER A 23 15.92 -7.57 -23.17
N TYR A 24 14.73 -8.00 -23.57
CA TYR A 24 14.50 -8.88 -24.71
C TYR A 24 13.43 -8.28 -25.64
N PRO A 25 13.47 -8.46 -26.97
CA PRO A 25 12.46 -7.90 -27.86
C PRO A 25 11.06 -8.45 -27.54
N GLU A 26 10.06 -7.57 -27.41
CA GLU A 26 8.67 -7.97 -27.10
C GLU A 26 8.05 -8.87 -28.18
N GLU A 27 8.45 -8.68 -29.44
CA GLU A 27 7.91 -9.39 -30.60
C GLU A 27 8.65 -10.71 -30.91
N ALA A 28 9.70 -11.05 -30.16
CA ALA A 28 10.51 -12.23 -30.46
C ALA A 28 9.83 -13.51 -29.96
N PHE A 29 9.24 -14.26 -30.89
CA PHE A 29 8.73 -15.61 -30.67
C PHE A 29 9.67 -16.66 -31.28
N PRO A 30 10.00 -17.73 -30.54
CA PRO A 30 9.72 -18.02 -29.14
C PRO A 30 10.72 -17.33 -28.20
N VAL A 31 10.28 -17.06 -26.97
CA VAL A 31 11.15 -16.53 -25.93
C VAL A 31 12.07 -17.66 -25.45
N PRO A 32 13.40 -17.51 -25.54
CA PRO A 32 14.31 -18.58 -25.18
C PRO A 32 14.38 -18.74 -23.66
N ASP A 33 14.61 -19.97 -23.21
CA ASP A 33 15.00 -20.23 -21.83
C ASP A 33 16.47 -19.83 -21.63
N LEU A 34 16.74 -19.11 -20.55
CA LEU A 34 18.09 -18.92 -20.05
C LEU A 34 18.50 -20.15 -19.24
N VAL A 35 19.56 -20.82 -19.65
CA VAL A 35 20.14 -21.92 -18.87
C VAL A 35 21.17 -21.37 -17.89
N ILE A 36 21.11 -21.79 -16.63
CA ILE A 36 22.15 -21.54 -15.63
C ILE A 36 22.41 -22.84 -14.88
N GLY A 37 23.63 -23.37 -15.00
CA GLY A 37 23.94 -24.72 -14.55
C GLY A 37 23.04 -25.74 -15.26
N THR A 38 22.26 -26.52 -14.50
CA THR A 38 21.30 -27.51 -15.02
C THR A 38 19.86 -27.01 -15.09
N ARG A 39 19.62 -25.73 -14.77
CA ARG A 39 18.28 -25.15 -14.67
C ARG A 39 17.95 -24.25 -15.85
N GLN A 40 16.69 -24.26 -16.24
CA GLN A 40 16.14 -23.42 -17.30
C GLN A 40 15.25 -22.35 -16.67
N PHE A 41 15.43 -21.10 -17.10
CA PHE A 41 14.68 -19.95 -16.64
C PHE A 41 14.02 -19.27 -17.83
N PRO A 42 12.68 -19.23 -17.90
CA PRO A 42 12.00 -18.57 -19.00
C PRO A 42 12.29 -17.07 -18.96
N LEU A 43 12.66 -16.49 -20.09
CA LEU A 43 12.76 -15.05 -20.24
C LEU A 43 11.38 -14.45 -20.59
N SER A 44 11.28 -13.13 -20.56
CA SER A 44 10.11 -12.37 -20.98
C SER A 44 10.54 -11.20 -21.84
N GLY A 45 9.71 -10.81 -22.81
CA GLY A 45 9.91 -9.61 -23.61
C GLY A 45 9.90 -8.34 -22.75
N GLY A 46 10.57 -7.29 -23.22
CA GLY A 46 10.74 -6.03 -22.51
C GLY A 46 11.93 -6.02 -21.54
N HIS A 47 11.95 -5.03 -20.64
CA HIS A 47 12.95 -4.89 -19.57
C HIS A 47 12.51 -5.63 -18.30
N ASN A 48 13.29 -6.61 -17.87
CA ASN A 48 12.91 -7.54 -16.80
C ASN A 48 14.06 -7.81 -15.82
N SER A 49 13.71 -8.34 -14.63
CA SER A 49 14.66 -8.88 -13.66
C SER A 49 14.38 -10.36 -13.44
N LEU A 50 15.33 -11.23 -13.76
CA LEU A 50 15.26 -12.64 -13.36
C LEU A 50 15.96 -12.80 -12.01
N LEU A 51 15.27 -13.43 -11.05
CA LEU A 51 15.81 -13.73 -9.73
C LEU A 51 16.07 -15.23 -9.64
N ILE A 52 17.26 -15.60 -9.18
CA ILE A 52 17.66 -16.99 -9.04
C ILE A 52 18.10 -17.21 -7.59
N SER A 53 17.50 -18.18 -6.93
CA SER A 53 17.97 -18.60 -5.61
C SER A 53 19.32 -19.29 -5.76
N SER A 54 20.31 -18.91 -4.96
CA SER A 54 21.62 -19.58 -4.99
C SER A 54 21.48 -21.07 -4.67
N SER A 55 20.54 -21.48 -3.81
CA SER A 55 20.22 -22.90 -3.55
C SER A 55 19.72 -23.67 -4.77
N ASP A 56 19.18 -23.00 -5.79
CA ASP A 56 18.79 -23.66 -7.04
C ASP A 56 20.00 -24.02 -7.90
N LEU A 57 21.13 -23.36 -7.67
CA LEU A 57 22.38 -23.48 -8.42
C LEU A 57 23.46 -24.26 -7.65
N ILE A 58 23.48 -24.15 -6.32
CA ILE A 58 24.40 -24.86 -5.43
C ILE A 58 23.89 -26.30 -5.26
N LYS A 59 24.14 -27.14 -6.27
CA LYS A 59 24.15 -28.60 -6.05
C LYS A 59 25.50 -29.26 -6.32
N GLU A 60 26.44 -28.67 -7.07
CA GLU A 60 27.73 -29.34 -7.32
C GLU A 60 29.01 -28.47 -7.32
N GLU A 61 28.99 -27.12 -7.39
CA GLU A 61 30.24 -26.32 -7.35
C GLU A 61 30.11 -24.95 -6.61
N GLN A 62 31.20 -24.50 -5.99
CA GLN A 62 31.35 -23.18 -5.33
C GLN A 62 31.50 -21.99 -6.31
N THR A 63 31.57 -22.29 -7.61
CA THR A 63 31.70 -21.33 -8.70
C THR A 63 30.54 -21.54 -9.65
N ILE A 64 29.72 -20.50 -9.85
CA ILE A 64 28.60 -20.56 -10.80
C ILE A 64 29.08 -20.01 -12.14
N SER A 65 29.10 -20.85 -13.16
CA SER A 65 29.28 -20.41 -14.55
C SER A 65 27.92 -20.22 -15.21
N LEU A 66 27.63 -18.99 -15.63
CA LEU A 66 26.50 -18.68 -16.50
C LEU A 66 26.85 -19.11 -17.92
N GLU A 67 26.13 -20.07 -18.48
CA GLU A 67 26.22 -20.42 -19.89
C GLU A 67 24.84 -20.21 -20.54
N LEU A 68 24.72 -19.16 -21.35
CA LEU A 68 23.53 -18.91 -22.17
C LEU A 68 23.40 -20.00 -23.25
N SER A 69 22.75 -21.14 -22.92
CA SER A 69 22.26 -22.09 -23.94
C SER A 69 20.84 -21.71 -24.32
N ILE A 70 20.61 -21.41 -25.59
CA ILE A 70 19.28 -21.14 -26.16
C ILE A 70 18.83 -22.41 -26.86
N ASP A 71 18.46 -23.41 -26.06
CA ASP A 71 18.04 -24.70 -26.60
C ASP A 71 16.60 -24.60 -27.13
N ARG A 72 16.48 -24.75 -28.46
CA ARG A 72 15.26 -24.83 -29.31
C ARG A 72 14.78 -23.53 -29.95
N LEU A 73 15.58 -23.02 -30.87
CA LEU A 73 15.09 -22.32 -32.06
C LEU A 73 15.44 -23.12 -33.31
N PRO A 74 14.51 -23.36 -34.25
CA PRO A 74 14.85 -24.02 -35.50
C PRO A 74 15.69 -23.05 -36.35
N LEU A 75 17.00 -23.34 -36.37
CA LEU A 75 18.00 -22.93 -37.35
C LEU A 75 18.35 -21.43 -37.47
N PHE A 76 19.66 -21.19 -37.44
CA PHE A 76 20.42 -19.96 -37.71
C PHE A 76 20.44 -18.92 -36.58
N HIS A 77 21.47 -18.94 -35.73
CA HIS A 77 22.38 -17.80 -35.46
C HIS A 77 23.29 -18.11 -34.25
N GLU A 78 24.61 -18.05 -34.45
CA GLU A 78 25.66 -18.35 -33.44
C GLU A 78 25.98 -17.17 -32.48
N ASP A 79 25.17 -16.11 -32.46
CA ASP A 79 25.41 -14.90 -31.64
C ASP A 79 24.14 -14.53 -30.86
N HIS A 80 24.20 -14.53 -29.52
CA HIS A 80 23.09 -14.17 -28.64
C HIS A 80 22.61 -12.72 -28.85
N ARG A 81 23.46 -11.84 -29.41
CA ARG A 81 23.07 -10.49 -29.82
C ARG A 81 22.10 -10.51 -31.00
N ALA A 82 22.13 -11.55 -31.84
CA ALA A 82 21.22 -11.72 -32.97
C ALA A 82 19.77 -11.96 -32.53
N LEU A 83 19.54 -12.40 -31.28
CA LEU A 83 18.22 -12.60 -30.68
C LEU A 83 17.71 -11.36 -29.92
N GLY A 84 18.51 -10.29 -29.84
CA GLY A 84 18.12 -9.04 -29.20
C GLY A 84 18.16 -9.04 -27.67
N LEU A 85 18.60 -10.12 -27.02
CA LEU A 85 18.81 -10.15 -25.56
C LEU A 85 19.98 -9.23 -25.18
N LYS A 86 19.73 -8.28 -24.27
CA LYS A 86 20.77 -7.45 -23.65
C LYS A 86 20.76 -7.67 -22.14
N VAL A 87 21.88 -8.12 -21.59
CA VAL A 87 22.09 -8.16 -20.14
C VAL A 87 22.65 -6.81 -19.69
N HIS A 88 21.98 -6.17 -18.74
CA HIS A 88 22.36 -4.87 -18.19
C HIS A 88 23.19 -5.00 -16.92
N LYS A 89 22.77 -5.87 -16.00
CA LYS A 89 23.45 -6.12 -14.73
C LYS A 89 23.29 -7.57 -14.30
N PHE A 90 24.29 -8.05 -13.58
CA PHE A 90 24.26 -9.34 -12.92
C PHE A 90 24.97 -9.20 -11.57
N TYR A 91 24.26 -9.42 -10.48
CA TYR A 91 24.76 -9.15 -9.13
C TYR A 91 24.01 -9.95 -8.06
N VAL A 92 24.58 -10.03 -6.86
CA VAL A 92 23.92 -10.62 -5.69
C VAL A 92 23.18 -9.51 -4.94
N GLU A 93 21.87 -9.66 -4.78
CA GLU A 93 21.06 -8.78 -3.95
C GLU A 93 20.83 -9.43 -2.59
N ARG A 94 21.21 -8.72 -1.53
CA ARG A 94 21.11 -9.21 -0.14
C ARG A 94 20.04 -8.49 0.65
N ASP A 95 19.52 -7.37 0.14
CA ASP A 95 18.43 -6.67 0.77
C ASP A 95 17.11 -7.40 0.49
N PRO A 96 16.47 -8.00 1.52
CA PRO A 96 15.24 -8.76 1.32
C PRO A 96 14.08 -7.90 0.79
N VAL A 97 14.09 -6.59 1.04
CA VAL A 97 13.08 -5.65 0.53
C VAL A 97 13.24 -5.47 -0.98
N ILE A 98 14.47 -5.30 -1.46
CA ILE A 98 14.77 -5.14 -2.89
C ILE A 98 14.48 -6.44 -3.65
N VAL A 99 14.88 -7.59 -3.08
CA VAL A 99 14.55 -8.91 -3.63
C VAL A 99 13.04 -9.05 -3.77
N ASN A 100 12.29 -8.77 -2.70
CA ASN A 100 10.84 -8.91 -2.72
C ASN A 100 10.17 -7.97 -3.74
N PHE A 101 10.60 -6.70 -3.79
CA PHE A 101 10.12 -5.75 -4.79
C PHE A 101 10.29 -6.26 -6.22
N LYS A 102 11.46 -6.80 -6.56
CA LYS A 102 11.71 -7.37 -7.89
C LYS A 102 10.84 -8.60 -8.18
N ARG A 103 10.62 -9.49 -7.20
CA ARG A 103 9.67 -10.62 -7.36
C ARG A 103 8.24 -10.11 -7.57
N THR A 104 7.82 -9.09 -6.84
CA THR A 104 6.49 -8.48 -7.02
C THR A 104 6.31 -7.89 -8.41
N GLN A 105 7.32 -7.25 -9.00
CA GLN A 105 7.23 -6.78 -10.38
C GLN A 105 7.02 -7.94 -11.36
N ASN A 106 7.74 -9.05 -11.18
CA ASN A 106 7.51 -10.25 -11.97
C ASN A 106 6.12 -10.84 -11.76
N ALA A 107 5.60 -10.83 -10.52
CA ALA A 107 4.27 -11.33 -10.21
C ALA A 107 3.15 -10.44 -10.82
N ILE A 108 3.34 -9.11 -10.83
CA ILE A 108 2.44 -8.18 -11.50
C ILE A 108 2.45 -8.41 -13.02
N ASN A 109 3.58 -8.79 -13.61
CA ASN A 109 3.65 -9.05 -15.05
C ASN A 109 3.08 -10.43 -15.42
N THR A 110 3.41 -11.47 -14.67
CA THR A 110 3.07 -12.87 -15.00
C THR A 110 1.73 -13.33 -14.42
N ARG A 111 1.19 -12.56 -13.46
CA ARG A 111 -0.09 -12.80 -12.76
C ARG A 111 -0.20 -14.25 -12.29
N PRO A 112 0.73 -14.74 -11.44
CA PRO A 112 0.65 -16.10 -10.95
C PRO A 112 -0.48 -16.22 -9.92
N GLU A 113 -1.04 -17.42 -9.80
CA GLU A 113 -2.03 -17.71 -8.76
C GLU A 113 -1.33 -17.83 -7.39
N PHE A 114 -0.27 -18.63 -7.33
CA PHE A 114 0.63 -18.75 -6.20
C PHE A 114 1.82 -17.79 -6.35
N CYS A 115 2.09 -16.97 -5.34
CA CYS A 115 3.15 -15.96 -5.37
C CYS A 115 4.40 -16.44 -4.61
N ASP A 116 5.56 -16.30 -5.23
CA ASP A 116 6.88 -16.46 -4.60
C ASP A 116 7.41 -15.15 -3.96
N ASN A 117 6.71 -14.05 -4.21
CA ASN A 117 6.86 -12.77 -3.53
C ASN A 117 5.97 -12.68 -2.30
N ASN A 118 6.38 -11.82 -1.38
CA ASN A 118 5.60 -11.32 -0.25
C ASN A 118 4.95 -9.97 -0.63
N PRO A 119 3.95 -9.47 0.13
CA PRO A 119 3.42 -8.13 -0.09
C PRO A 119 4.51 -7.06 0.05
N ILE A 120 4.50 -6.06 -0.83
CA ILE A 120 5.41 -4.90 -0.76
C ILE A 120 4.77 -3.72 -0.02
N VAL A 121 3.44 -3.65 0.01
CA VAL A 121 2.67 -2.72 0.83
C VAL A 121 1.93 -3.54 1.87
N TYR A 122 2.29 -3.37 3.14
CA TYR A 122 1.80 -4.21 4.21
C TYR A 122 1.29 -3.38 5.39
N MET A 123 -0.01 -3.40 5.64
CA MET A 123 -0.60 -2.72 6.80
C MET A 123 -0.76 -3.69 7.97
N ILE A 124 -0.34 -3.25 9.16
CA ILE A 124 -0.53 -3.96 10.42
C ILE A 124 -1.32 -3.08 11.39
N GLY A 125 -2.54 -3.53 11.71
CA GLY A 125 -3.40 -2.98 12.73
C GLY A 125 -2.82 -3.21 14.11
N VAL A 126 -2.11 -2.22 14.64
CA VAL A 126 -1.46 -2.33 15.96
C VAL A 126 -2.44 -2.21 17.13
N THR A 127 -3.56 -1.51 16.95
CA THR A 127 -4.62 -1.39 17.94
C THR A 127 -5.93 -0.99 17.29
N ASP A 128 -7.03 -1.46 17.87
CA ASP A 128 -8.36 -0.97 17.57
C ASP A 128 -8.78 0.17 18.50
N ARG A 129 -8.06 0.42 19.60
CA ARG A 129 -8.45 1.44 20.59
C ARG A 129 -8.24 2.85 20.05
N CYS A 130 -9.15 3.77 20.34
CA CYS A 130 -9.04 5.17 19.92
C CYS A 130 -9.50 6.14 21.02
N ASN A 131 -8.93 7.34 21.02
CA ASN A 131 -9.30 8.43 21.92
C ASN A 131 -10.21 9.49 21.25
N LEU A 132 -10.73 9.20 20.05
CA LEU A 132 -11.65 10.04 19.29
C LEU A 132 -12.90 9.26 18.84
N ARG A 133 -13.94 10.00 18.43
CA ARG A 133 -15.23 9.49 17.94
C ARG A 133 -15.63 10.22 16.67
N CYS A 134 -14.82 10.05 15.62
CA CYS A 134 -15.02 10.76 14.37
C CYS A 134 -16.32 10.28 13.71
N VAL A 135 -17.06 11.19 13.08
CA VAL A 135 -18.36 10.85 12.44
C VAL A 135 -18.20 9.90 11.26
N ILE A 136 -17.02 9.93 10.62
CA ILE A 136 -16.62 9.07 9.50
C ILE A 136 -16.05 7.70 9.92
N CYS A 137 -15.80 7.47 11.22
CA CYS A 137 -15.03 6.30 11.65
C CYS A 137 -15.90 5.05 11.73
N LEU A 138 -15.57 3.99 10.99
CA LEU A 138 -16.33 2.73 10.98
C LEU A 138 -16.49 2.07 12.36
N LYS A 139 -15.53 2.27 13.27
CA LYS A 139 -15.44 1.50 14.52
C LYS A 139 -15.78 2.29 15.78
N HIS A 140 -15.57 3.61 15.79
CA HIS A 140 -15.71 4.43 16.99
C HIS A 140 -16.81 5.51 16.90
N HIS A 141 -17.50 5.61 15.76
CA HIS A 141 -18.62 6.55 15.62
C HIS A 141 -19.74 6.23 16.62
N ASP A 142 -20.29 7.27 17.25
CA ASP A 142 -21.57 7.30 17.97
C ASP A 142 -21.96 6.05 18.79
N GLN A 143 -21.05 5.56 19.63
CA GLN A 143 -21.32 4.48 20.58
C GLN A 143 -21.50 5.04 22.00
N ASP A 144 -22.58 4.64 22.68
CA ASP A 144 -22.77 4.93 24.10
C ASP A 144 -21.77 4.15 24.96
N GLY A 145 -21.24 4.80 26.02
CA GLY A 145 -20.33 4.16 26.97
C GLY A 145 -18.85 4.23 26.59
N ASP A 146 -18.05 3.27 27.06
CA ASP A 146 -16.61 3.19 26.76
C ASP A 146 -16.37 2.45 25.44
N ASN A 147 -16.15 3.22 24.37
CA ASN A 147 -15.88 2.71 23.01
C ASN A 147 -14.61 1.86 22.91
N ASN A 148 -13.80 1.77 23.96
CA ASN A 148 -12.61 0.93 23.99
C ASN A 148 -12.80 -0.39 24.77
N LYS A 149 -13.98 -0.62 25.38
CA LYS A 149 -14.20 -1.75 26.30
C LYS A 149 -13.90 -3.09 25.63
N ASP A 150 -14.43 -3.31 24.42
CA ASP A 150 -14.31 -4.58 23.69
C ASP A 150 -13.27 -4.51 22.56
N LEU A 151 -12.48 -3.43 22.52
CA LEU A 151 -11.44 -3.23 21.52
C LEU A 151 -10.11 -3.80 21.98
N ILE A 152 -9.33 -4.32 21.04
CA ILE A 152 -8.11 -5.06 21.32
C ILE A 152 -6.87 -4.34 20.79
N ASP A 153 -5.76 -4.56 21.46
CA ASP A 153 -4.44 -4.38 20.84
C ASP A 153 -4.10 -5.64 20.05
N LEU A 154 -3.22 -5.52 19.06
CA LEU A 154 -2.76 -6.67 18.28
C LEU A 154 -2.20 -7.75 19.22
N PRO A 155 -2.74 -8.98 19.22
CA PRO A 155 -2.23 -10.06 20.07
C PRO A 155 -0.82 -10.49 19.68
N ASP A 156 -0.01 -10.91 20.67
CA ASP A 156 1.39 -11.32 20.46
C ASP A 156 1.53 -12.43 19.41
N ASP A 157 0.71 -13.47 19.51
CA ASP A 157 0.72 -14.57 18.54
C ASP A 157 0.40 -14.09 17.11
N SER A 158 -0.49 -13.10 16.98
CA SER A 158 -0.80 -12.50 15.68
C SER A 158 0.37 -11.66 15.16
N LEU A 159 0.98 -10.84 16.02
CA LEU A 159 2.19 -10.09 15.66
C LEU A 159 3.32 -11.02 15.17
N MET A 160 3.56 -12.13 15.88
CA MET A 160 4.57 -13.12 15.49
C MET A 160 4.30 -13.76 14.13
N LYS A 161 3.03 -14.00 13.78
CA LYS A 161 2.64 -14.47 12.43
C LYS A 161 2.86 -13.43 11.34
N LEU A 162 2.71 -12.14 11.66
CA LEU A 162 2.74 -11.04 10.70
C LEU A 162 4.17 -10.54 10.40
N LEU A 163 5.03 -10.48 11.41
CA LEU A 163 6.38 -9.92 11.35
C LEU A 163 7.26 -10.45 10.19
N PRO A 164 7.28 -11.76 9.87
CA PRO A 164 8.11 -12.28 8.77
C PRO A 164 7.87 -11.58 7.42
N LEU A 165 6.63 -11.23 7.09
CA LEU A 165 6.32 -10.51 5.85
C LEU A 165 6.75 -9.04 5.93
N ALA A 166 6.67 -8.42 7.10
CA ALA A 166 7.08 -7.03 7.33
C ALA A 166 8.58 -6.81 7.10
N TYR A 167 9.42 -7.82 7.35
CA TYR A 167 10.86 -7.77 7.08
C TYR A 167 11.20 -7.77 5.58
N THR A 168 10.22 -7.97 4.71
CA THR A 168 10.41 -8.00 3.25
C THR A 168 9.54 -6.97 2.52
N ALA A 169 8.62 -6.32 3.24
CA ALA A 169 7.75 -5.31 2.68
C ALA A 169 8.56 -4.04 2.37
N GLN A 170 8.26 -3.38 1.27
CA GLN A 170 8.84 -2.07 0.94
C GLN A 170 8.29 -0.98 1.86
N MET A 171 6.99 -1.06 2.16
CA MET A 171 6.27 -0.15 3.03
C MET A 171 5.46 -0.94 4.05
N VAL A 172 5.69 -0.66 5.33
CA VAL A 172 4.88 -1.14 6.44
C VAL A 172 4.06 0.02 6.99
N LEU A 173 2.73 -0.06 6.86
CA LEU A 173 1.82 0.91 7.44
C LEU A 173 1.37 0.42 8.82
N LEU A 174 1.73 1.13 9.88
CA LEU A 174 1.21 0.84 11.22
C LEU A 174 -0.02 1.72 11.45
N LEU A 175 -1.12 1.27 10.85
CA LEU A 175 -2.45 1.84 10.92
C LEU A 175 -3.39 0.71 11.32
N GLY A 176 -4.45 1.02 12.07
CA GLY A 176 -5.58 0.14 12.31
C GLY A 176 -6.87 0.93 12.25
N TYR A 177 -7.94 0.40 12.84
CA TYR A 177 -9.13 1.20 13.11
C TYR A 177 -8.90 2.23 14.23
N GLY A 178 -7.92 1.99 15.12
CA GLY A 178 -7.63 2.80 16.29
C GLY A 178 -6.58 3.90 16.10
N GLU A 179 -6.11 4.44 17.22
CA GLU A 179 -5.01 5.41 17.32
C GLU A 179 -3.72 4.68 17.71
N PRO A 180 -2.74 4.53 16.79
CA PRO A 180 -1.51 3.79 17.04
C PRO A 180 -0.73 4.28 18.27
N LEU A 181 -0.75 5.58 18.58
CA LEU A 181 -0.03 6.15 19.71
C LEU A 181 -0.63 5.77 21.09
N LEU A 182 -1.76 5.07 21.14
CA LEU A 182 -2.26 4.42 22.36
C LEU A 182 -1.55 3.09 22.64
N ASN A 183 -1.02 2.42 21.61
CA ASN A 183 -0.34 1.14 21.78
C ASN A 183 1.06 1.36 22.37
N LYS A 184 1.25 0.94 23.62
CA LYS A 184 2.52 1.09 24.35
C LYS A 184 3.68 0.31 23.72
N ARG A 185 3.38 -0.74 22.95
CA ARG A 185 4.36 -1.60 22.25
C ARG A 185 4.72 -1.09 20.86
N LEU A 186 4.04 -0.06 20.35
CA LEU A 186 4.35 0.51 19.03
C LEU A 186 5.85 0.82 18.84
N PRO A 187 6.59 1.41 19.82
CA PRO A 187 8.03 1.63 19.65
C PRO A 187 8.81 0.33 19.45
N GLU A 188 8.48 -0.74 20.18
CA GLU A 188 9.13 -2.05 20.07
C GLU A 188 8.84 -2.70 18.71
N ILE A 189 7.60 -2.60 18.22
CA ILE A 189 7.21 -3.09 16.89
C ILE A 189 8.00 -2.38 15.79
N ILE A 190 8.14 -1.06 15.88
CA ILE A 190 8.94 -0.27 14.92
C ILE A 190 10.40 -0.71 14.98
N ASP A 191 10.97 -0.88 16.17
CA ASP A 191 12.37 -1.28 16.36
C ASP A 191 12.63 -2.69 15.78
N ASP A 192 11.72 -3.64 15.97
CA ASP A 192 11.85 -5.01 15.44
C ASP A 192 11.80 -5.06 13.90
N ILE A 193 10.84 -4.34 13.31
CA ILE A 193 10.69 -4.25 11.85
C ILE A 193 11.93 -3.58 11.22
N SER A 194 12.45 -2.52 11.85
CA SER A 194 13.59 -1.74 11.34
C SER A 194 14.92 -2.47 11.46
N ALA A 195 15.07 -3.36 12.44
CA ALA A 195 16.33 -4.08 12.67
C ALA A 195 16.66 -5.10 11.56
N LYS A 196 15.67 -5.48 10.74
CA LYS A 196 15.77 -6.61 9.81
C LYS A 196 15.59 -6.24 8.34
N ALA A 197 15.23 -4.99 8.03
CA ALA A 197 15.00 -4.56 6.67
C ALA A 197 15.23 -3.06 6.45
N SER A 198 15.50 -2.69 5.20
CA SER A 198 15.56 -1.29 4.73
C SER A 198 14.18 -0.71 4.42
N ASN A 199 13.14 -1.28 5.02
CA ASN A 199 11.76 -0.91 4.74
C ASN A 199 11.45 0.53 5.17
N SER A 200 10.36 1.03 4.61
CA SER A 200 9.72 2.23 5.09
C SER A 200 8.66 1.91 6.13
N ILE A 201 8.65 2.64 7.25
CA ILE A 201 7.53 2.61 8.19
C ILE A 201 6.75 3.91 8.10
N ASP A 202 5.45 3.77 7.85
CA ASP A 202 4.51 4.87 7.73
C ASP A 202 3.51 4.78 8.89
N LEU A 203 3.38 5.88 9.64
CA LEU A 203 2.46 6.01 10.78
C LEU A 203 1.34 6.97 10.44
N ILE A 204 0.11 6.62 10.81
CA ILE A 204 -1.06 7.48 10.69
C ILE A 204 -1.62 7.72 12.08
N THR A 205 -1.84 8.97 12.47
CA THR A 205 -2.30 9.36 13.80
C THR A 205 -3.32 10.49 13.72
N ASN A 206 -4.21 10.59 14.71
CA ASN A 206 -5.05 11.77 14.90
C ASN A 206 -4.31 12.96 15.52
N GLY A 207 -3.05 12.77 15.93
CA GLY A 207 -2.16 13.84 16.38
C GLY A 207 -2.38 14.34 17.81
N LEU A 208 -3.42 13.90 18.53
CA LEU A 208 -3.69 14.37 19.90
C LEU A 208 -2.65 13.89 20.93
N LEU A 209 -2.02 12.76 20.65
CA LEU A 209 -1.06 12.10 21.56
C LEU A 209 0.40 12.40 21.20
N LEU A 210 0.67 13.26 20.22
CA LEU A 210 2.01 13.73 19.84
C LEU A 210 2.62 14.65 20.92
N SER A 211 2.87 14.09 22.11
CA SER A 211 3.62 14.75 23.18
C SER A 211 5.11 14.83 22.82
N PRO A 212 5.92 15.64 23.53
CA PRO A 212 7.36 15.67 23.32
C PRO A 212 8.02 14.29 23.35
N GLN A 213 7.59 13.41 24.27
CA GLN A 213 8.12 12.05 24.37
C GLN A 213 7.76 11.17 23.17
N TRP A 214 6.56 11.34 22.61
CA TRP A 214 6.18 10.63 21.38
C TRP A 214 6.92 11.16 20.17
N ILE A 215 7.07 12.48 20.06
CA ILE A 215 7.86 13.13 19.01
C ILE A 215 9.30 12.61 19.05
N ASP A 216 9.93 12.55 20.23
CA ASP A 216 11.29 12.01 20.38
C ASP A 216 11.35 10.54 19.94
N LYS A 217 10.37 9.71 20.36
CA LYS A 217 10.31 8.30 19.96
C LYS A 217 10.18 8.10 18.45
N ILE A 218 9.42 8.97 17.77
CA ILE A 218 9.21 8.91 16.32
C ILE A 218 10.47 9.37 15.59
N LEU A 219 11.02 10.52 15.98
CA LEU A 219 12.22 11.10 15.35
C LEU A 219 13.49 10.27 15.58
N SER A 220 13.53 9.43 16.62
CA SER A 220 14.66 8.55 16.92
C SER A 220 14.58 7.17 16.22
N ARG A 221 13.57 6.93 15.38
CA ARG A 221 13.28 5.62 14.75
C ARG A 221 13.15 5.76 13.24
N ASN A 222 13.13 4.62 12.54
CA ASN A 222 12.97 4.53 11.08
C ASN A 222 11.51 4.80 10.64
N VAL A 223 10.90 5.88 11.12
CA VAL A 223 9.60 6.34 10.63
C VAL A 223 9.86 7.28 9.46
N ARG A 224 9.48 6.87 8.25
CA ARG A 224 9.65 7.69 7.03
C ARG A 224 8.52 8.69 6.87
N VAL A 225 7.29 8.29 7.21
CA VAL A 225 6.10 9.13 7.07
C VAL A 225 5.32 9.14 8.37
N LEU A 226 4.93 10.34 8.82
CA LEU A 226 3.89 10.52 9.83
C LEU A 226 2.76 11.36 9.22
N SER A 227 1.60 10.75 9.00
CA SER A 227 0.43 11.40 8.44
C SER A 227 -0.59 11.69 9.54
N VAL A 228 -0.92 12.96 9.72
CA VAL A 228 -1.88 13.41 10.73
C VAL A 228 -3.26 13.56 10.09
N SER A 229 -4.25 12.82 10.59
CA SER A 229 -5.62 12.89 10.09
C SER A 229 -6.30 14.19 10.52
N MET A 230 -6.60 15.04 9.54
CA MET A 230 -7.14 16.39 9.65
C MET A 230 -8.31 16.57 8.68
N ASP A 231 -9.53 16.21 9.12
CA ASP A 231 -10.73 16.30 8.27
C ASP A 231 -11.38 17.70 8.23
N ALA A 232 -10.70 18.72 8.75
CA ALA A 232 -11.09 20.12 8.65
C ALA A 232 -9.89 21.03 8.96
N ALA A 233 -9.87 22.22 8.35
CA ALA A 233 -8.85 23.23 8.61
C ALA A 233 -9.29 24.23 9.69
N THR A 234 -10.58 24.35 9.98
CA THR A 234 -11.12 25.22 11.03
C THR A 234 -11.46 24.48 12.34
N PRO A 235 -11.44 25.16 13.50
CA PRO A 235 -11.87 24.56 14.77
C PRO A 235 -13.31 24.03 14.72
N ALA A 236 -14.23 24.78 14.11
CA ALA A 236 -15.63 24.41 14.01
C ALA A 236 -15.83 23.19 13.10
N GLY A 237 -15.14 23.14 11.94
CA GLY A 237 -15.15 21.97 11.08
C GLY A 237 -14.58 20.74 11.78
N TYR A 238 -13.49 20.90 12.53
CA TYR A 238 -12.82 19.81 13.23
C TYR A 238 -13.69 19.23 14.35
N GLU A 239 -14.34 20.09 15.14
CA GLU A 239 -15.34 19.67 16.16
C GLU A 239 -16.46 18.84 15.52
N ARG A 240 -16.99 19.27 14.36
CA ARG A 240 -18.02 18.53 13.63
C ARG A 240 -17.53 17.18 13.13
N MET A 241 -16.34 17.10 12.54
CA MET A 241 -15.88 15.86 11.90
C MET A 241 -15.24 14.86 12.86
N ARG A 242 -14.35 15.31 13.75
CA ARG A 242 -13.52 14.41 14.59
C ARG A 242 -13.82 14.48 16.09
N GLY A 243 -14.54 15.52 16.53
CA GLY A 243 -14.69 15.86 17.95
C GLY A 243 -13.47 16.63 18.45
N GLY A 244 -13.70 17.62 19.33
CA GLY A 244 -12.79 18.73 19.63
C GLY A 244 -11.31 18.50 19.96
N ALA A 245 -10.68 19.56 20.45
CA ALA A 245 -9.23 19.69 20.69
C ALA A 245 -8.37 19.97 19.42
N TYR A 246 -8.94 20.67 18.45
CA TYR A 246 -8.23 21.20 17.28
C TYR A 246 -6.94 21.95 17.69
N GLU A 247 -7.01 22.89 18.63
CA GLU A 247 -5.86 23.69 19.06
C GLU A 247 -4.75 22.84 19.69
N LYS A 248 -5.10 21.69 20.26
CA LYS A 248 -4.11 20.73 20.77
C LYS A 248 -3.40 20.04 19.61
N VAL A 249 -4.13 19.57 18.61
CA VAL A 249 -3.53 18.95 17.41
C VAL A 249 -2.61 19.93 16.71
N ILE A 250 -3.06 21.17 16.48
CA ILE A 250 -2.24 22.21 15.84
C ILE A 250 -0.94 22.45 16.62
N ARG A 251 -1.01 22.64 17.95
CA ARG A 251 0.19 22.81 18.79
C ARG A 251 1.13 21.61 18.73
N ASN A 252 0.59 20.40 18.71
CA ASN A 252 1.39 19.19 18.62
C ASN A 252 2.10 19.06 17.27
N VAL A 253 1.41 19.39 16.16
CA VAL A 253 2.02 19.41 14.82
C VAL A 253 3.11 20.47 14.73
N GLN A 254 2.89 21.68 15.27
CA GLN A 254 3.92 22.72 15.36
C GLN A 254 5.16 22.24 16.14
N ALA A 255 4.94 21.55 17.27
CA ALA A 255 6.03 21.00 18.06
C ALA A 255 6.81 19.91 17.30
N LEU A 256 6.11 19.04 16.58
CA LEU A 256 6.72 18.03 15.72
C LEU A 256 7.57 18.66 14.61
N VAL A 257 7.03 19.63 13.87
CA VAL A 257 7.76 20.33 12.80
C VAL A 257 9.01 21.03 13.36
N ALA A 258 8.86 21.72 14.50
CA ALA A 258 9.98 22.39 15.16
C ALA A 258 11.05 21.42 15.69
N ALA A 259 10.64 20.25 16.19
CA ALA A 259 11.56 19.21 16.64
C ALA A 259 12.31 18.55 15.47
N ARG A 260 11.58 18.21 14.39
CA ARG A 260 12.16 17.69 13.14
C ARG A 260 13.22 18.63 12.59
N ALA A 261 12.94 19.93 12.51
CA ALA A 261 13.88 20.94 12.00
C ALA A 261 15.20 21.02 12.80
N LYS A 262 15.20 20.61 14.07
CA LYS A 262 16.39 20.54 14.93
C LYS A 262 17.13 19.20 14.82
N CYS A 263 16.49 18.18 14.26
CA CYS A 263 17.07 16.86 14.10
C CYS A 263 17.85 16.77 12.78
N LYS A 264 19.19 16.77 12.88
CA LYS A 264 20.08 16.75 11.70
C LYS A 264 19.93 15.51 10.80
N ASN A 265 19.30 14.44 11.31
CA ASN A 265 19.18 13.14 10.64
C ASN A 265 17.71 12.73 10.39
N ALA A 266 16.72 13.61 10.59
CA ALA A 266 15.33 13.24 10.39
C ALA A 266 14.93 13.36 8.91
N SER A 267 14.85 12.22 8.21
CA SER A 267 14.20 12.11 6.90
C SER A 267 12.68 11.96 6.99
N LEU A 268 12.09 12.34 8.14
CA LEU A 268 10.66 12.21 8.41
C LEU A 268 9.87 13.19 7.55
N GLU A 269 9.03 12.63 6.70
CA GLU A 269 7.99 13.36 6.01
C GLU A 269 6.76 13.51 6.91
N ILE A 270 6.28 14.73 7.06
CA ILE A 270 5.08 15.07 7.82
C ILE A 270 3.98 15.36 6.81
N ARG A 271 2.86 14.64 6.94
CA ARG A 271 1.70 14.79 6.08
C ARG A 271 0.46 15.18 6.88
N MET A 272 -0.51 15.77 6.20
CA MET A 272 -1.89 15.88 6.68
C MET A 272 -2.82 15.16 5.71
N ASN A 273 -3.64 14.24 6.21
CA ASN A 273 -4.63 13.54 5.38
C ASN A 273 -6.06 13.98 5.75
N MET A 274 -6.94 14.03 4.74
CA MET A 274 -8.36 14.31 4.90
C MET A 274 -9.17 13.27 4.15
N ALA A 275 -10.11 12.62 4.83
CA ALA A 275 -11.18 11.91 4.17
C ALA A 275 -12.17 12.95 3.64
N VAL A 276 -12.20 13.12 2.32
CA VAL A 276 -13.06 14.12 1.68
C VAL A 276 -14.48 13.59 1.62
N THR A 277 -15.40 14.39 2.13
CA THR A 277 -16.83 14.14 2.21
C THR A 277 -17.57 15.41 1.83
N ARG A 278 -18.84 15.33 1.47
CA ARG A 278 -19.69 16.52 1.31
C ARG A 278 -19.77 17.38 2.57
N ALA A 279 -19.67 16.75 3.75
CA ALA A 279 -19.74 17.46 5.03
C ALA A 279 -18.53 18.37 5.33
N ASN A 280 -17.38 18.11 4.69
CA ASN A 280 -16.14 18.89 4.89
C ASN A 280 -15.52 19.42 3.59
N ILE A 281 -16.23 19.34 2.46
CA ILE A 281 -15.70 19.67 1.14
C ILE A 281 -15.20 21.11 1.02
N SER A 282 -15.85 22.04 1.72
CA SER A 282 -15.45 23.45 1.80
C SER A 282 -14.14 23.69 2.56
N GLU A 283 -13.67 22.72 3.35
CA GLU A 283 -12.42 22.77 4.10
C GLU A 283 -11.22 22.26 3.28
N VAL A 284 -11.45 21.58 2.16
CA VAL A 284 -10.42 20.95 1.31
C VAL A 284 -9.35 21.96 0.86
N PRO A 285 -9.69 23.14 0.30
CA PRO A 285 -8.68 24.14 -0.06
C PRO A 285 -8.01 24.80 1.15
N LEU A 286 -8.69 24.85 2.30
CA LEU A 286 -8.18 25.47 3.52
C LEU A 286 -7.13 24.60 4.20
N LEU A 287 -7.25 23.27 4.09
CA LEU A 287 -6.27 22.34 4.65
C LEU A 287 -4.88 22.57 4.05
N VAL A 288 -4.82 22.93 2.76
CA VAL A 288 -3.56 23.25 2.08
C VAL A 288 -2.87 24.47 2.68
N GLU A 289 -3.65 25.53 2.94
CA GLU A 289 -3.13 26.75 3.56
C GLU A 289 -2.65 26.47 5.00
N LEU A 290 -3.45 25.71 5.76
CA LEU A 290 -3.08 25.27 7.11
C LEU A 290 -1.78 24.47 7.11
N ALA A 291 -1.66 23.46 6.24
CA ALA A 291 -0.46 22.64 6.12
C ALA A 291 0.77 23.50 5.79
N ALA A 292 0.63 24.47 4.87
CA ALA A 292 1.69 25.40 4.49
C ALA A 292 2.12 26.31 5.63
N ASP A 293 1.16 26.86 6.38
CA ASP A 293 1.43 27.73 7.52
C ASP A 293 2.11 26.97 8.69
N LEU A 294 1.86 25.67 8.81
CA LEU A 294 2.47 24.81 9.84
C LEU A 294 3.82 24.22 9.44
N GLY A 295 4.21 24.28 8.16
CA GLY A 295 5.43 23.67 7.66
C GLY A 295 5.34 22.14 7.49
N VAL A 296 4.13 21.64 7.18
CA VAL A 296 3.88 20.26 6.73
C VAL A 296 4.31 20.11 5.27
N ASP A 297 4.77 18.92 4.87
CA ASP A 297 5.35 18.74 3.53
C ASP A 297 4.30 18.35 2.47
N THR A 298 3.32 17.54 2.85
CA THR A 298 2.33 16.96 1.94
C THR A 298 0.92 16.99 2.51
N VAL A 299 -0.06 17.29 1.66
CA VAL A 299 -1.49 17.05 1.94
C VAL A 299 -1.99 15.84 1.14
N GLU A 300 -2.81 15.00 1.76
CA GLU A 300 -3.41 13.83 1.12
C GLU A 300 -4.93 13.95 1.16
N PHE A 301 -5.56 13.85 -0.01
CA PHE A 301 -7.02 13.80 -0.11
C PHE A 301 -7.43 12.36 -0.38
N ARG A 302 -8.11 11.75 0.59
CA ARG A 302 -8.56 10.36 0.58
C ARG A 302 -10.06 10.27 0.30
N HIS A 303 -10.46 9.30 -0.51
CA HIS A 303 -11.87 9.12 -0.83
C HIS A 303 -12.60 8.45 0.34
N LEU A 304 -13.81 8.92 0.68
CA LEU A 304 -14.69 8.18 1.58
C LEU A 304 -15.36 7.05 0.81
N HIS A 305 -15.07 5.80 1.14
CA HIS A 305 -15.51 4.67 0.32
C HIS A 305 -16.96 4.28 0.60
N GLU A 306 -17.74 4.08 -0.46
CA GLU A 306 -19.03 3.39 -0.38
C GLU A 306 -18.80 1.93 0.02
N ASN A 307 -19.53 1.46 1.02
CA ASN A 307 -19.57 0.05 1.38
C ASN A 307 -20.97 -0.26 1.91
N PRO A 308 -21.63 -1.35 1.48
CA PRO A 308 -22.97 -1.73 1.97
C PRO A 308 -23.06 -1.91 3.49
N ILE A 309 -21.92 -2.14 4.15
CA ILE A 309 -21.82 -2.28 5.61
C ILE A 309 -21.77 -0.90 6.30
N HIS A 310 -21.38 0.16 5.59
CA HIS A 310 -21.13 1.50 6.15
C HIS A 310 -22.32 2.45 5.95
N ALA A 311 -23.44 2.14 6.59
CA ALA A 311 -24.62 3.01 6.58
C ALA A 311 -25.02 3.39 8.00
N TRP A 312 -24.40 4.45 8.55
CA TRP A 312 -24.78 5.00 9.84
C TRP A 312 -25.02 6.51 9.75
N LYS A 313 -25.73 7.02 10.75
CA LYS A 313 -25.95 8.44 10.96
C LYS A 313 -25.40 8.81 12.34
N VAL A 314 -24.80 9.99 12.44
CA VAL A 314 -24.36 10.58 13.71
C VAL A 314 -25.07 11.91 13.89
N GLU A 315 -25.80 12.05 14.99
CA GLU A 315 -26.52 13.28 15.32
C GLU A 315 -25.73 14.09 16.36
N LYS A 316 -25.34 15.31 15.98
CA LYS A 316 -24.80 16.35 16.88
C LYS A 316 -25.80 17.51 16.96
N PRO A 317 -25.76 18.35 18.01
CA PRO A 317 -26.76 19.40 18.23
C PRO A 317 -27.07 20.29 17.00
N ASP A 318 -26.06 20.64 16.21
CA ASP A 318 -26.19 21.52 15.03
C ASP A 318 -25.71 20.85 13.72
N PHE A 319 -25.56 19.53 13.71
CA PHE A 319 -24.93 18.82 12.59
C PHE A 319 -25.36 17.35 12.56
N ILE A 320 -25.86 16.90 11.41
CA ILE A 320 -26.13 15.49 11.16
C ILE A 320 -25.15 15.02 10.09
N PHE A 321 -24.42 13.95 10.40
CA PHE A 321 -23.61 13.24 9.42
C PHE A 321 -24.33 11.96 9.04
N ASP A 322 -24.83 11.88 7.81
CA ASP A 322 -25.29 10.65 7.19
C ASP A 322 -24.18 10.15 6.26
N TYR A 323 -23.69 8.93 6.50
CA TYR A 323 -22.55 8.40 5.76
C TYR A 323 -22.81 8.33 4.25
N ASN A 324 -24.00 7.86 3.84
CA ASN A 324 -24.34 7.70 2.43
C ASN A 324 -24.54 9.06 1.78
N ASP A 325 -25.21 10.00 2.46
CA ASP A 325 -25.38 11.35 1.93
C ASP A 325 -24.04 12.10 1.84
N ALA A 326 -23.07 11.77 2.70
CA ALA A 326 -21.77 12.41 2.76
C ALA A 326 -20.79 11.98 1.65
N LEU A 327 -21.10 10.91 0.90
CA LEU A 327 -20.30 10.46 -0.25
C LEU A 327 -20.19 11.56 -1.32
N ILE A 328 -19.00 11.72 -1.88
CA ILE A 328 -18.70 12.79 -2.85
C ILE A 328 -19.37 12.55 -4.21
N GLU A 329 -19.77 11.31 -4.50
CA GLU A 329 -20.57 10.93 -5.65
C GLU A 329 -21.95 11.61 -5.69
N ASN A 330 -22.45 12.07 -4.53
CA ASN A 330 -23.69 12.84 -4.47
C ASN A 330 -23.49 14.33 -4.82
N ASP A 331 -22.25 14.81 -4.89
CA ASP A 331 -21.92 16.18 -5.33
C ASP A 331 -20.52 16.25 -6.01
N PRO A 332 -20.37 15.60 -7.18
CA PRO A 332 -19.06 15.48 -7.81
C PRO A 332 -18.52 16.82 -8.32
N GLU A 333 -19.39 17.75 -8.71
CA GLU A 333 -18.97 19.07 -9.22
C GLU A 333 -18.43 19.96 -8.09
N GLU A 334 -19.07 19.99 -6.91
CA GLU A 334 -18.51 20.69 -5.77
C GLU A 334 -17.16 20.09 -5.36
N CYS A 335 -17.04 18.75 -5.39
CA CYS A 335 -15.79 18.06 -5.10
C CYS A 335 -14.67 18.43 -6.07
N ARG A 336 -14.97 18.42 -7.37
CA ARG A 336 -14.04 18.85 -8.42
C ARG A 336 -13.57 20.28 -8.19
N LEU A 337 -14.50 21.21 -7.94
CA LEU A 337 -14.17 22.62 -7.73
C LEU A 337 -13.27 22.81 -6.51
N ALA A 338 -13.58 22.14 -5.40
CA ALA A 338 -12.80 22.19 -4.17
C ALA A 338 -11.39 21.60 -4.34
N LEU A 339 -11.27 20.41 -4.94
CA LEU A 339 -9.97 19.78 -5.19
C LEU A 339 -9.11 20.60 -6.16
N ASN A 340 -9.70 21.13 -7.24
CA ASN A 340 -8.99 22.00 -8.18
C ASN A 340 -8.48 23.28 -7.50
N ASP A 341 -9.25 23.90 -6.61
CA ASP A 341 -8.78 25.05 -5.83
C ASP A 341 -7.65 24.64 -4.87
N ALA A 342 -7.79 23.52 -4.16
CA ALA A 342 -6.75 22.99 -3.28
C ALA A 342 -5.43 22.74 -4.04
N ILE A 343 -5.47 22.15 -5.23
CA ILE A 343 -4.29 21.90 -6.06
C ILE A 343 -3.63 23.22 -6.51
N ARG A 344 -4.43 24.21 -6.94
CA ARG A 344 -3.91 25.54 -7.29
C ARG A 344 -3.24 26.21 -6.09
N ARG A 345 -3.80 26.08 -4.89
CA ARG A 345 -3.18 26.57 -3.64
C ARG A 345 -1.91 25.81 -3.31
N ALA A 346 -1.89 24.48 -3.46
CA ALA A 346 -0.73 23.65 -3.17
C ALA A 346 0.46 24.03 -4.05
N LYS A 347 0.22 24.18 -5.37
CA LYS A 347 1.22 24.69 -6.33
C LYS A 347 1.73 26.08 -5.95
N ARG A 348 0.84 27.00 -5.54
CA ARG A 348 1.20 28.37 -5.13
C ARG A 348 2.02 28.43 -3.84
N ARG A 349 1.68 27.57 -2.88
CA ARG A 349 2.34 27.49 -1.56
C ARG A 349 3.55 26.54 -1.55
N ASN A 350 3.84 25.89 -2.69
CA ASN A 350 4.88 24.87 -2.84
C ASN A 350 4.74 23.71 -1.85
N ILE A 351 3.51 23.21 -1.70
CA ILE A 351 3.17 22.01 -0.93
C ILE A 351 2.89 20.86 -1.88
N ARG A 352 3.38 19.66 -1.54
CA ARG A 352 3.03 18.45 -2.29
C ARG A 352 1.59 18.05 -1.97
N TYR A 353 0.88 17.51 -2.95
CA TYR A 353 -0.43 16.92 -2.76
C TYR A 353 -0.44 15.49 -3.28
N ILE A 354 -1.27 14.64 -2.68
CA ILE A 354 -1.57 13.28 -3.13
C ILE A 354 -3.09 13.17 -3.25
N LEU A 355 -3.56 12.64 -4.39
CA LEU A 355 -4.96 12.36 -4.65
C LEU A 355 -5.18 10.85 -4.64
N ASP A 356 -6.23 10.42 -3.96
CA ASP A 356 -6.71 9.05 -4.09
C ASP A 356 -7.26 8.78 -5.50
N ALA A 357 -7.19 7.53 -5.96
CA ALA A 357 -7.46 7.17 -7.35
C ALA A 357 -8.84 7.66 -7.89
N PRO A 358 -9.94 7.62 -7.13
CA PRO A 358 -11.23 8.15 -7.60
C PRO A 358 -11.21 9.66 -7.94
N PHE A 359 -10.32 10.44 -7.31
CA PHE A 359 -10.20 11.87 -7.58
C PHE A 359 -9.41 12.18 -8.84
N VAL A 360 -8.57 11.27 -9.30
CA VAL A 360 -7.75 11.48 -10.51
C VAL A 360 -8.62 11.70 -11.74
N GLY A 361 -9.71 10.94 -11.89
CA GLY A 361 -10.66 11.12 -12.98
C GLY A 361 -11.61 12.32 -12.81
N LEU A 362 -11.60 12.96 -11.64
CA LEU A 362 -12.50 14.04 -11.29
C LEU A 362 -11.88 15.43 -11.53
N VAL A 363 -10.59 15.60 -11.24
CA VAL A 363 -9.87 16.89 -11.33
C VAL A 363 -9.50 17.27 -12.77
N ASP A 364 -9.06 18.52 -12.97
CA ASP A 364 -8.60 18.96 -14.29
C ASP A 364 -7.38 18.11 -14.74
N PRO A 365 -7.32 17.62 -16.00
CA PRO A 365 -6.25 16.71 -16.45
C PRO A 365 -4.82 17.23 -16.25
N ASP A 366 -4.61 18.55 -16.35
CA ASP A 366 -3.31 19.20 -16.12
C ASP A 366 -2.83 19.13 -14.64
N PHE A 367 -3.68 18.62 -13.74
CA PHE A 367 -3.38 18.43 -12.33
C PHE A 367 -3.06 17.00 -11.96
N VAL A 368 -3.30 16.05 -12.86
CA VAL A 368 -2.97 14.65 -12.67
C VAL A 368 -1.47 14.45 -12.86
N ILE A 369 -0.82 13.89 -11.84
CA ILE A 369 0.57 13.46 -11.92
C ILE A 369 0.55 11.98 -12.29
N ALA A 370 1.24 11.59 -13.36
CA ALA A 370 1.18 10.25 -13.95
C ALA A 370 1.57 9.10 -12.98
N GLU A 371 2.27 9.42 -11.91
CA GLU A 371 2.73 8.46 -10.88
C GLU A 371 1.62 8.07 -9.87
N ASP A 372 0.48 8.76 -9.86
CA ASP A 372 -0.58 8.63 -8.83
C ASP A 372 -1.78 7.75 -9.24
N VAL A 373 -1.71 7.00 -10.35
CA VAL A 373 -2.92 6.46 -10.97
C VAL A 373 -2.91 4.93 -11.08
N ASP A 374 -3.37 4.25 -10.03
CA ASP A 374 -3.83 2.84 -10.11
C ASP A 374 -5.27 2.81 -10.67
N VAL A 375 -5.40 3.05 -11.98
CA VAL A 375 -6.65 2.88 -12.73
C VAL A 375 -6.40 2.02 -13.97
N GLY A 376 -7.40 1.26 -14.41
CA GLY A 376 -7.27 0.36 -15.56
C GLY A 376 -8.45 -0.58 -15.68
N GLU A 377 -8.35 -1.59 -16.55
CA GLU A 377 -9.36 -2.66 -16.57
C GLU A 377 -9.26 -3.51 -15.30
N TYR A 378 -10.36 -4.15 -14.91
CA TYR A 378 -10.40 -5.00 -13.72
C TYR A 378 -9.29 -6.06 -13.71
N LYS A 379 -8.98 -6.66 -14.87
CA LYS A 379 -7.93 -7.66 -15.03
C LYS A 379 -6.51 -7.15 -14.76
N ASP A 380 -6.33 -5.83 -14.80
CA ASP A 380 -5.03 -5.17 -14.63
C ASP A 380 -4.77 -4.76 -13.17
N CYS A 381 -5.77 -4.87 -12.27
CA CYS A 381 -5.64 -4.53 -10.86
C CYS A 381 -4.44 -5.25 -10.21
N PRO A 382 -3.40 -4.55 -9.71
CA PRO A 382 -2.21 -5.19 -9.17
C PRO A 382 -2.35 -5.62 -7.70
N HIS A 383 -3.40 -5.17 -6.99
CA HIS A 383 -3.48 -5.24 -5.54
C HIS A 383 -3.23 -6.65 -4.95
N PRO A 384 -3.84 -7.74 -5.44
CA PRO A 384 -3.65 -9.06 -4.83
C PRO A 384 -2.24 -9.66 -4.95
N TRP A 385 -1.36 -9.02 -5.72
CA TRP A 385 0.06 -9.40 -5.87
C TRP A 385 1.01 -8.52 -5.07
N ARG A 386 0.55 -7.39 -4.51
CA ARG A 386 1.40 -6.44 -3.78
C ARG A 386 0.91 -5.98 -2.41
N TRP A 387 -0.40 -6.07 -2.12
CA TRP A 387 -1.02 -5.46 -0.94
C TRP A 387 -1.60 -6.52 0.00
N LEU A 388 -1.22 -6.43 1.27
CA LEU A 388 -1.87 -7.16 2.36
C LEU A 388 -2.12 -6.16 3.51
N MET A 389 -3.30 -6.22 4.10
CA MET A 389 -3.63 -5.40 5.26
C MET A 389 -4.27 -6.28 6.31
N VAL A 390 -3.77 -6.27 7.55
CA VAL A 390 -4.32 -7.11 8.62
C VAL A 390 -4.66 -6.26 9.82
N THR A 391 -5.91 -6.29 10.29
CA THR A 391 -6.36 -5.54 11.46
C THR A 391 -5.85 -6.18 12.76
N ALA A 392 -6.01 -5.47 13.90
CA ALA A 392 -5.69 -6.05 15.22
C ALA A 392 -6.50 -7.33 15.51
N ALA A 393 -7.72 -7.42 14.98
CA ALA A 393 -8.61 -8.58 15.04
C ALA A 393 -8.27 -9.69 14.03
N GLY A 394 -7.22 -9.52 13.23
CA GLY A 394 -6.79 -10.50 12.25
C GLY A 394 -7.61 -10.54 10.97
N ASP A 395 -8.48 -9.56 10.71
CA ASP A 395 -9.15 -9.42 9.41
C ASP A 395 -8.14 -9.04 8.35
N ALA A 396 -8.01 -9.87 7.32
CA ALA A 396 -7.08 -9.66 6.22
C ALA A 396 -7.81 -9.10 4.99
N TYR A 397 -7.31 -7.99 4.46
CA TYR A 397 -7.83 -7.29 3.30
C TYR A 397 -6.75 -7.21 2.22
N THR A 398 -7.19 -7.20 0.97
CA THR A 398 -6.37 -6.91 -0.21
C THR A 398 -6.51 -5.47 -0.68
N CYS A 399 -7.60 -4.80 -0.29
CA CYS A 399 -7.94 -3.44 -0.68
C CYS A 399 -8.86 -2.81 0.35
N CYS A 400 -8.74 -1.50 0.58
CA CYS A 400 -9.58 -0.75 1.52
C CYS A 400 -11.02 -0.54 1.03
N TRP A 401 -11.29 -0.78 -0.26
CA TRP A 401 -12.64 -0.77 -0.86
C TRP A 401 -13.41 -2.07 -0.65
N ALA A 402 -12.72 -3.18 -0.37
CA ALA A 402 -13.31 -4.51 -0.28
C ALA A 402 -13.55 -4.91 1.20
N PRO A 403 -14.51 -5.79 1.49
CA PRO A 403 -14.60 -6.47 2.78
C PRO A 403 -13.37 -7.37 3.04
N PRO A 404 -13.19 -7.86 4.28
CA PRO A 404 -12.14 -8.84 4.58
C PRO A 404 -12.20 -10.05 3.65
N LEU A 405 -11.05 -10.49 3.17
CA LEU A 405 -10.90 -11.68 2.34
C LEU A 405 -10.75 -12.96 3.18
N ALA A 406 -10.06 -12.87 4.34
CA ALA A 406 -9.77 -14.01 5.20
C ALA A 406 -9.49 -13.55 6.64
N LYS A 407 -9.33 -14.52 7.56
CA LYS A 407 -8.89 -14.29 8.95
C LYS A 407 -7.51 -14.90 9.21
N LEU A 408 -6.61 -14.14 9.82
CA LEU A 408 -5.25 -14.60 10.19
C LEU A 408 -5.27 -15.81 11.15
N SER A 409 -6.31 -15.94 11.98
CA SER A 409 -6.50 -17.07 12.89
C SER A 409 -6.54 -18.43 12.18
N ASP A 410 -6.96 -18.42 10.92
CA ASP A 410 -7.27 -19.64 10.16
C ASP A 410 -6.00 -20.25 9.54
N TYR A 411 -4.87 -19.54 9.63
CA TYR A 411 -3.58 -19.94 9.06
C TYR A 411 -2.49 -19.98 10.14
N ALA A 412 -1.47 -20.81 9.94
CA ALA A 412 -0.34 -20.90 10.84
C ALA A 412 0.58 -19.66 10.75
N SER A 413 0.61 -18.97 9.60
CA SER A 413 1.42 -17.78 9.37
C SER A 413 0.79 -16.82 8.37
N ALA A 414 1.26 -15.57 8.32
CA ALA A 414 0.80 -14.62 7.30
C ALA A 414 1.26 -15.01 5.88
N GLY A 415 2.37 -15.73 5.75
CA GLY A 415 2.83 -16.25 4.45
C GLY A 415 1.91 -17.35 3.90
N GLU A 416 1.36 -18.18 4.77
CA GLU A 416 0.33 -19.15 4.40
C GLU A 416 -0.96 -18.45 3.98
N LEU A 417 -1.40 -17.42 4.73
CA LEU A 417 -2.53 -16.58 4.35
C LEU A 417 -2.35 -15.91 2.97
N TRP A 418 -1.16 -15.36 2.71
CA TRP A 418 -0.82 -14.67 1.46
C TRP A 418 -0.95 -15.57 0.22
N ASN A 419 -0.82 -16.89 0.39
CA ASN A 419 -1.06 -17.90 -0.63
C ASN A 419 -2.21 -18.84 -0.26
N GLY A 420 -3.13 -18.40 0.59
CA GLY A 420 -4.35 -19.15 0.93
C GLY A 420 -5.29 -19.26 -0.26
N GLU A 421 -6.26 -20.17 -0.18
CA GLU A 421 -7.23 -20.42 -1.26
C GLU A 421 -7.99 -19.14 -1.66
N GLU A 422 -8.28 -18.26 -0.71
CA GLU A 422 -9.00 -17.02 -0.91
C GLU A 422 -8.19 -16.01 -1.73
N TYR A 423 -6.89 -15.90 -1.46
CA TYR A 423 -5.96 -15.08 -2.24
C TYR A 423 -5.76 -15.64 -3.64
N GLN A 424 -5.56 -16.95 -3.75
CA GLN A 424 -5.41 -17.64 -5.03
C GLN A 424 -6.67 -17.52 -5.90
N ARG A 425 -7.86 -17.70 -5.31
CA ARG A 425 -9.16 -17.46 -5.97
C ARG A 425 -9.26 -16.04 -6.50
N LEU A 426 -8.96 -15.03 -5.68
CA LEU A 426 -9.02 -13.64 -6.09
C LEU A 426 -8.08 -13.35 -7.28
N ARG A 427 -6.83 -13.84 -7.22
CA ARG A 427 -5.85 -13.69 -8.32
C ARG A 427 -6.33 -14.38 -9.59
N ARG A 428 -6.89 -15.59 -9.49
CA ARG A 428 -7.46 -16.36 -10.61
C ARG A 428 -8.62 -15.60 -11.27
N ASN A 429 -9.52 -15.05 -10.45
CA ASN A 429 -10.69 -14.28 -10.89
C ASN A 429 -10.27 -12.97 -11.60
N ILE A 430 -9.37 -12.18 -10.98
CA ILE A 430 -8.83 -10.97 -11.61
C ILE A 430 -8.14 -11.29 -12.93
N LYS A 431 -7.26 -12.30 -12.96
CA LYS A 431 -6.57 -12.71 -14.20
C LYS A 431 -7.55 -13.11 -15.31
N ALA A 432 -8.66 -13.74 -14.95
CA ALA A 432 -9.71 -14.13 -15.90
C ALA A 432 -10.66 -12.98 -16.28
N GLY A 433 -10.52 -11.80 -15.69
CA GLY A 433 -11.46 -10.68 -15.86
C GLY A 433 -12.82 -10.91 -15.20
N VAL A 434 -12.92 -11.86 -14.28
CA VAL A 434 -14.15 -12.22 -13.55
C VAL A 434 -14.18 -11.46 -12.23
N VAL A 435 -15.18 -10.61 -12.03
CA VAL A 435 -15.33 -9.83 -10.78
C VAL A 435 -15.53 -10.79 -9.60
N ASP A 436 -14.61 -10.75 -8.63
CA ASP A 436 -14.69 -11.56 -7.43
C ASP A 436 -15.78 -11.02 -6.49
N GLN A 437 -16.35 -11.89 -5.66
CA GLN A 437 -17.40 -11.51 -4.72
C GLN A 437 -16.99 -10.37 -3.76
N ILE A 438 -15.71 -10.29 -3.36
CA ILE A 438 -15.25 -9.20 -2.48
C ILE A 438 -15.15 -7.87 -3.23
N CYS A 439 -15.05 -7.92 -4.55
CA CYS A 439 -14.97 -6.74 -5.40
C CYS A 439 -16.36 -6.28 -5.83
N ALA A 440 -17.36 -7.16 -5.85
CA ALA A 440 -18.70 -6.81 -6.31
C ALA A 440 -19.35 -5.71 -5.46
N GLY A 441 -19.89 -4.68 -6.11
CA GLY A 441 -20.66 -3.63 -5.45
C GLY A 441 -19.84 -2.59 -4.66
N VAL A 442 -18.54 -2.49 -4.93
CA VAL A 442 -17.64 -1.47 -4.33
C VAL A 442 -17.28 -0.41 -5.36
N THR A 443 -17.06 0.83 -4.93
CA THR A 443 -16.57 1.93 -5.79
C THR A 443 -15.09 1.72 -6.12
N CYS A 444 -14.81 0.81 -7.04
CA CYS A 444 -13.45 0.43 -7.46
C CYS A 444 -13.08 1.12 -8.79
N PRO A 445 -11.96 1.88 -8.84
CA PRO A 445 -11.48 2.50 -10.07
C PRO A 445 -11.25 1.53 -11.23
N PHE A 446 -10.90 0.27 -10.92
CA PHE A 446 -10.71 -0.80 -11.90
C PHE A 446 -12.01 -1.45 -12.39
N GLN A 447 -13.14 -1.20 -11.72
CA GLN A 447 -14.47 -1.66 -12.16
C GLN A 447 -15.26 -0.56 -12.86
N SER A 448 -15.07 0.70 -12.47
CA SER A 448 -15.68 1.85 -13.16
C SER A 448 -15.17 2.04 -14.59
N ALA A 449 -14.05 1.42 -14.96
CA ALA A 449 -13.55 1.35 -16.33
C ALA A 449 -14.20 0.23 -17.19
N LEU A 450 -15.04 -0.64 -16.60
CA LEU A 450 -15.78 -1.64 -17.37
C LEU A 450 -16.92 -0.95 -18.15
N PRO A 451 -17.05 -1.17 -19.47
CA PRO A 451 -18.15 -0.60 -20.25
C PRO A 451 -19.50 -0.99 -19.64
N GLU A 452 -20.50 -0.11 -19.75
CA GLU A 452 -21.84 -0.13 -19.11
C GLU A 452 -22.69 -1.42 -19.26
N ASN A 453 -22.16 -2.52 -19.78
CA ASN A 453 -22.85 -3.79 -20.03
C ASN A 453 -22.33 -5.01 -19.25
N THR A 454 -21.45 -4.86 -18.26
CA THR A 454 -21.21 -5.96 -17.29
C THR A 454 -22.26 -5.91 -16.19
N ASP A 455 -23.21 -6.84 -16.28
CA ASP A 455 -24.36 -7.05 -15.41
C ASP A 455 -23.98 -6.91 -13.91
N ARG A 456 -24.37 -5.79 -13.27
CA ARG A 456 -24.13 -5.49 -11.84
C ARG A 456 -25.03 -6.32 -10.90
N ARG A 457 -25.40 -7.54 -11.29
CA ARG A 457 -26.23 -8.43 -10.47
C ARG A 457 -25.35 -9.36 -9.64
N ALA A 458 -24.67 -8.80 -8.66
CA ALA A 458 -24.50 -9.52 -7.41
C ALA A 458 -25.80 -9.31 -6.63
N GLU A 459 -26.65 -10.33 -6.63
CA GLU A 459 -27.85 -10.38 -5.80
C GLU A 459 -27.49 -9.99 -4.36
N LYS A 460 -28.30 -9.11 -3.78
CA LYS A 460 -28.31 -8.78 -2.36
C LYS A 460 -28.28 -10.08 -1.54
N LEU A 461 -27.08 -10.50 -1.13
CA LEU A 461 -26.91 -11.50 -0.10
C LEU A 461 -27.35 -10.83 1.21
N ALA A 462 -28.61 -11.06 1.58
CA ALA A 462 -29.11 -10.76 2.91
C ALA A 462 -28.23 -11.48 3.94
N PRO A 463 -27.90 -10.84 5.07
CA PRO A 463 -27.10 -11.47 6.11
C PRO A 463 -27.86 -12.68 6.66
N SER A 464 -27.25 -13.86 6.57
CA SER A 464 -27.71 -15.05 7.29
C SER A 464 -27.18 -14.93 8.73
N ILE A 465 -28.11 -14.98 9.69
CA ILE A 465 -27.92 -14.90 11.15
C ILE A 465 -27.02 -16.02 11.66
#